data_AF-A0A970YY12-F1
#
_entry.id   AF-A0A970YY12-F1
#
_cell.length_a   1.000
_cell.length_b   1.000
_cell.length_c   1.000
_cell.angle_alpha   90.00
_cell.angle_beta   90.00
_cell.angle_gamma   90.00
#
_symmetry.space_group_name_H-M   'P 1'
#
loop_
_entity.id
_entity.type
_entity.pdbx_description
1 polymer ?
#
loop_
_entity_poly.entity_id
_entity_poly.type
_entity_poly.pdbx_seq_one_letter_code
_entity_poly.pdbx_strand_id
1 'polypeptide(L)'
;MYIKEIELNNFRIYKGYNKISLFPNEEKNIIVISGKNGFGKTTFLMSLVWCLYGKQMEKVDELYEKEIKDKGNYTKYIAGSLNRKANEDGETEFFVSITFADVRIPDITCNEVKITRIYNTISSSSDRVEVLIDGYTNELIEDLSKENQQGEEIFIRDFILPIEIAKFFFFDAEKIVSLAEVNSNNQRRQLSKAYSEVLGIQKYEDLKSNLEEKQDEYRRKSATPDEKKELNDLHANIEKAKIEIETLDEQIDELKHEKNQKEKEAEDIQRRLIREGEKMTLDELNKLKDEQAELDRKKLNIQDRLKDFFD
;
A
#
# COMPACT_ATOMS: atom_id res chain seq x y z
N MET A 1 -17.38 2.93 -13.90
CA MET A 1 -17.49 2.55 -12.49
C MET A 1 -17.19 3.73 -11.59
N TYR A 2 -18.12 4.07 -10.71
CA TYR A 2 -17.91 5.01 -9.60
C TYR A 2 -18.51 4.44 -8.32
N ILE A 3 -17.95 4.82 -7.18
CA ILE A 3 -18.55 4.53 -5.88
C ILE A 3 -19.71 5.52 -5.71
N LYS A 4 -20.95 5.02 -5.74
CA LYS A 4 -22.17 5.82 -5.57
C LYS A 4 -22.41 6.17 -4.11
N GLU A 5 -22.17 5.23 -3.21
CA GLU A 5 -22.51 5.36 -1.79
C GLU A 5 -21.70 4.43 -0.91
N ILE A 6 -21.47 4.84 0.33
CA ILE A 6 -20.97 3.99 1.40
C ILE A 6 -21.87 4.08 2.63
N GLU A 7 -22.19 2.94 3.21
CA GLU A 7 -22.96 2.78 4.43
C GLU A 7 -22.07 2.15 5.51
N LEU A 8 -22.02 2.75 6.69
CA LEU A 8 -21.18 2.35 7.82
C LEU A 8 -22.11 2.16 9.02
N ASN A 9 -22.11 0.98 9.62
CA ASN A 9 -22.83 0.75 10.87
C ASN A 9 -21.89 0.26 11.96
N ASN A 10 -21.79 1.01 13.06
CA ASN A 10 -20.97 0.67 14.23
C ASN A 10 -19.48 0.40 13.91
N PHE A 11 -18.94 0.99 12.85
CA PHE A 11 -17.56 0.81 12.41
C PHE A 11 -16.63 1.89 12.96
N ARG A 12 -15.72 1.52 13.87
CA ARG A 12 -14.74 2.38 14.54
C ARG A 12 -15.37 3.65 15.10
N ILE A 13 -15.10 4.83 14.54
CA ILE A 13 -15.64 6.09 15.06
C ILE A 13 -17.09 6.33 14.62
N TYR A 14 -17.55 5.64 13.57
CA TYR A 14 -18.91 5.74 13.05
C TYR A 14 -19.86 4.90 13.92
N LYS A 15 -20.52 5.54 14.89
CA LYS A 15 -21.57 4.90 15.72
C LYS A 15 -22.90 4.90 14.96
N GLY A 16 -23.63 3.78 15.04
CA GLY A 16 -24.92 3.62 14.38
C GLY A 16 -24.80 3.66 12.86
N TYR A 17 -25.95 3.79 12.19
CA TYR A 17 -26.02 3.80 10.74
C TYR A 17 -25.64 5.18 10.18
N ASN A 18 -24.58 5.21 9.36
CA ASN A 18 -24.06 6.39 8.69
C ASN A 18 -24.03 6.13 7.18
N LYS A 19 -24.69 6.98 6.40
CA LYS A 19 -24.78 6.88 4.94
C LYS A 19 -24.12 8.09 4.29
N ILE A 20 -23.16 7.86 3.40
CA ILE A 20 -22.40 8.91 2.72
C ILE A 20 -22.55 8.69 1.21
N SER A 21 -23.24 9.61 0.55
CA SER A 21 -23.34 9.60 -0.91
C SER A 21 -22.05 10.14 -1.52
N LEU A 22 -21.54 9.39 -2.49
CA LEU A 22 -20.36 9.70 -3.29
C LEU A 22 -20.73 9.85 -4.78
N PHE A 23 -22.01 10.11 -5.08
CA PHE A 23 -22.45 10.28 -6.44
C PHE A 23 -21.98 11.65 -6.98
N PRO A 24 -21.24 11.69 -8.10
CA PRO A 24 -20.81 12.95 -8.70
C PRO A 24 -22.01 13.68 -9.30
N ASN A 25 -22.07 15.00 -9.12
CA ASN A 25 -22.99 15.82 -9.94
C ASN A 25 -22.40 15.96 -11.35
N GLU A 26 -23.24 16.09 -12.38
CA GLU A 26 -22.84 16.04 -13.80
C GLU A 26 -21.68 16.97 -14.20
N GLU A 27 -21.45 18.07 -13.46
CA GLU A 27 -20.33 19.00 -13.69
C GLU A 27 -19.21 18.96 -12.63
N LYS A 28 -19.32 18.10 -11.60
CA LYS A 28 -18.38 18.03 -10.48
C LYS A 28 -17.99 16.58 -10.17
N ASN A 29 -16.84 16.19 -10.69
CA ASN A 29 -16.24 14.86 -10.54
C ASN A 29 -15.31 14.72 -9.32
N ILE A 30 -15.17 15.76 -8.50
CA ILE A 30 -14.33 15.76 -7.29
C ILE A 30 -15.21 15.84 -6.05
N ILE A 31 -15.04 14.87 -5.15
CA ILE A 31 -15.75 14.82 -3.88
C ILE A 31 -14.74 15.04 -2.76
N VAL A 32 -15.00 16.06 -1.94
CA VAL A 32 -14.12 16.43 -0.83
C VAL A 32 -14.77 16.02 0.48
N ILE A 33 -14.18 15.05 1.16
CA ILE A 33 -14.55 14.67 2.52
C ILE A 33 -13.60 15.41 3.48
N SER A 34 -14.13 16.41 4.19
CA SER A 34 -13.34 17.22 5.13
C SER A 34 -13.71 16.90 6.57
N GLY A 35 -12.70 16.87 7.43
CA GLY A 35 -12.85 16.68 8.86
C GLY A 35 -11.56 17.00 9.59
N LYS A 36 -11.65 17.40 10.87
CA LYS A 36 -10.45 17.60 11.71
C LYS A 36 -9.71 16.27 11.93
N ASN A 37 -8.48 16.34 12.43
CA ASN A 37 -7.74 15.12 12.78
C ASN A 37 -8.49 14.36 13.89
N GLY A 38 -8.55 13.04 13.78
CA GLY A 38 -9.33 12.19 14.68
C GLY A 38 -10.83 12.08 14.39
N PHE A 39 -11.37 12.77 13.36
CA PHE A 39 -12.80 12.71 13.01
C PHE A 39 -13.16 11.59 12.01
N GLY A 40 -12.26 10.64 11.75
CA GLY A 40 -12.59 9.43 10.97
C GLY A 40 -12.18 9.41 9.50
N LYS A 41 -11.43 10.39 9.00
CA LYS A 41 -10.94 10.38 7.59
C LYS A 41 -10.20 9.09 7.21
N THR A 42 -9.18 8.71 7.98
CA THR A 42 -8.44 7.45 7.77
C THR A 42 -9.33 6.21 8.00
N THR A 43 -10.29 6.32 8.93
CA THR A 43 -11.27 5.24 9.18
C THR A 43 -12.18 5.03 7.97
N PHE A 44 -12.58 6.12 7.30
CA PHE A 44 -13.36 6.08 6.07
C PHE A 44 -12.59 5.35 4.96
N LEU A 45 -11.34 5.74 4.71
CA LEU A 45 -10.51 5.08 3.71
C LEU A 45 -10.34 3.58 4.03
N MET A 46 -10.04 3.26 5.28
CA MET A 46 -9.89 1.87 5.71
C MET A 46 -11.20 1.08 5.61
N SER A 47 -12.36 1.71 5.81
CA SER A 47 -13.64 1.02 5.64
C SER A 47 -13.87 0.56 4.20
N LEU A 48 -13.38 1.31 3.22
CA LEU A 48 -13.42 0.92 1.81
C LEU A 48 -12.57 -0.32 1.56
N VAL A 49 -11.31 -0.29 2.02
CA VAL A 49 -10.37 -1.40 1.86
C VAL A 49 -10.86 -2.65 2.58
N TRP A 50 -11.37 -2.51 3.81
CA TRP A 50 -11.87 -3.64 4.58
C TRP A 50 -13.11 -4.26 3.93
N CYS A 51 -14.07 -3.45 3.48
CA CYS A 51 -15.28 -3.97 2.83
C CYS A 51 -14.95 -4.80 1.60
N LEU A 52 -14.00 -4.34 0.76
CA LEU A 52 -13.61 -5.05 -0.45
C LEU A 52 -12.75 -6.29 -0.16
N TYR A 53 -11.71 -6.17 0.67
CA TYR A 53 -10.67 -7.21 0.74
C TYR A 53 -10.67 -8.02 2.04
N GLY A 54 -11.42 -7.61 3.07
CA GLY A 54 -11.50 -8.31 4.35
C GLY A 54 -10.11 -8.65 4.90
N LYS A 55 -9.87 -9.96 5.12
CA LYS A 55 -8.57 -10.47 5.59
C LYS A 55 -7.42 -10.15 4.64
N GLN A 56 -7.67 -10.07 3.33
CA GLN A 56 -6.64 -9.75 2.34
C GLN A 56 -6.20 -8.29 2.37
N MET A 57 -6.80 -7.42 3.20
CA MET A 57 -6.36 -6.03 3.36
C MET A 57 -4.87 -5.91 3.75
N GLU A 58 -4.29 -6.92 4.39
CA GLU A 58 -2.86 -6.99 4.69
C GLU A 58 -1.98 -6.96 3.44
N LYS A 59 -2.50 -7.42 2.29
CA LYS A 59 -1.79 -7.43 1.00
C LYS A 59 -1.95 -6.12 0.24
N VAL A 60 -2.91 -5.27 0.62
CA VAL A 60 -3.16 -3.99 -0.05
C VAL A 60 -2.08 -2.97 0.32
N ASP A 61 -1.67 -2.94 1.58
CA ASP A 61 -0.66 -2.00 2.06
C ASP A 61 0.07 -2.51 3.30
N GLU A 62 1.39 -2.29 3.35
CA GLU A 62 2.26 -2.65 4.48
C GLU A 62 1.80 -2.03 5.82
N LEU A 63 1.12 -0.88 5.79
CA LEU A 63 0.52 -0.29 6.97
C LEU A 63 -0.51 -1.24 7.60
N TYR A 64 -1.38 -1.84 6.78
CA TYR A 64 -2.40 -2.77 7.27
C TYR A 64 -1.79 -4.06 7.77
N GLU A 65 -0.79 -4.60 7.05
CA GLU A 65 -0.02 -5.76 7.51
C GLU A 65 0.57 -5.51 8.90
N LYS A 66 1.24 -4.36 9.08
CA LYS A 66 1.85 -3.99 10.34
C LYS A 66 0.83 -3.81 11.46
N GLU A 67 -0.27 -3.09 11.22
CA GLU A 67 -1.31 -2.88 12.22
C GLU A 67 -1.97 -4.21 12.65
N ILE A 68 -2.20 -5.12 11.71
CA ILE A 68 -2.75 -6.46 11.98
C ILE A 68 -1.77 -7.27 12.83
N LYS A 69 -0.47 -7.24 12.48
CA LYS A 69 0.59 -7.93 13.21
C LYS A 69 0.77 -7.37 14.62
N ASP A 70 0.70 -6.06 14.79
CA ASP A 70 0.78 -5.39 16.10
C ASP A 70 -0.39 -5.76 17.02
N LYS A 71 -1.56 -6.07 16.45
CA LYS A 71 -2.72 -6.64 17.19
C LYS A 71 -2.67 -8.16 17.33
N GLY A 72 -1.69 -8.81 16.72
CA GLY A 72 -1.40 -10.25 16.78
C GLY A 72 -2.00 -11.05 15.63
N ASN A 73 -3.26 -10.81 15.24
CA ASN A 73 -3.87 -11.43 14.06
C ASN A 73 -5.06 -10.60 13.54
N TYR A 74 -5.53 -10.95 12.33
CA TYR A 74 -6.66 -10.28 11.69
C TYR A 74 -7.92 -10.27 12.56
N THR A 75 -8.29 -11.41 13.16
CA THR A 75 -9.49 -11.54 14.01
C THR A 75 -9.49 -10.55 15.17
N LYS A 76 -8.36 -10.39 15.86
CA LYS A 76 -8.21 -9.42 16.97
C LYS A 76 -8.22 -7.99 16.47
N TYR A 77 -7.55 -7.73 15.34
CA TYR A 77 -7.51 -6.41 14.72
C TYR A 77 -8.92 -5.93 14.35
N ILE A 78 -9.68 -6.79 13.64
CA ILE A 78 -10.98 -6.42 13.13
C ILE A 78 -12.06 -6.42 14.22
N ALA A 79 -12.01 -7.33 15.20
CA ALA A 79 -12.90 -7.27 16.36
C ALA A 79 -12.76 -5.94 17.13
N GLY A 80 -11.54 -5.38 17.18
CA GLY A 80 -11.28 -4.04 17.74
C GLY A 80 -11.84 -2.88 16.90
N SER A 81 -12.41 -3.15 15.72
CA SER A 81 -13.04 -2.14 14.87
C SER A 81 -14.53 -1.94 15.17
N LEU A 82 -15.14 -2.70 16.08
CA LEU A 82 -16.47 -2.38 16.60
C LEU A 82 -16.43 -1.04 17.37
N ASN A 83 -17.40 -0.17 17.10
CA ASN A 83 -17.51 1.11 17.79
C ASN A 83 -17.63 0.89 19.31
N ARG A 84 -16.79 1.58 20.08
CA ARG A 84 -16.72 1.39 21.53
C ARG A 84 -18.06 1.66 22.24
N LYS A 85 -18.79 2.70 21.85
CA LYS A 85 -20.09 3.02 22.46
C LYS A 85 -21.16 2.01 22.06
N ALA A 86 -21.15 1.55 20.81
CA ALA A 86 -22.06 0.49 20.37
C ALA A 86 -21.82 -0.81 21.14
N ASN A 87 -20.56 -1.18 21.36
CA ASN A 87 -20.19 -2.33 22.19
C ASN A 87 -20.65 -2.16 23.66
N GLU A 88 -20.52 -0.96 24.22
CA GLU A 88 -21.05 -0.63 25.56
C GLU A 88 -22.59 -0.73 25.62
N ASP A 89 -23.28 -0.43 24.51
CA ASP A 89 -24.74 -0.56 24.36
C ASP A 89 -25.18 -2.02 24.08
N GLY A 90 -24.25 -2.98 23.99
CA GLY A 90 -24.53 -4.41 23.79
C GLY A 90 -24.57 -4.86 22.32
N GLU A 91 -24.22 -4.00 21.37
CA GLU A 91 -24.08 -4.36 19.96
C GLU A 91 -22.89 -5.30 19.76
N THR A 92 -23.06 -6.31 18.91
CA THR A 92 -22.06 -7.35 18.67
C THR A 92 -21.66 -7.45 17.20
N GLU A 93 -22.34 -6.66 16.34
CA GLU A 93 -22.16 -6.64 14.91
C GLU A 93 -21.90 -5.24 14.39
N PHE A 94 -21.07 -5.16 13.34
CA PHE A 94 -20.86 -3.96 12.55
C PHE A 94 -20.74 -4.34 11.09
N PHE A 95 -21.05 -3.40 10.20
CA PHE A 95 -20.93 -3.64 8.76
C PHE A 95 -20.47 -2.40 8.02
N VAL A 96 -19.89 -2.65 6.85
CA VAL A 96 -19.62 -1.64 5.83
C VAL A 96 -20.22 -2.12 4.53
N SER A 97 -20.95 -1.24 3.86
CA SER A 97 -21.53 -1.49 2.55
C SER A 97 -21.05 -0.44 1.56
N ILE A 98 -20.70 -0.85 0.36
CA ILE A 98 -20.31 0.02 -0.75
C ILE A 98 -21.22 -0.27 -1.93
N THR A 99 -21.83 0.77 -2.47
CA THR A 99 -22.61 0.68 -3.70
C THR A 99 -21.80 1.29 -4.84
N PHE A 100 -21.52 0.48 -5.85
CA PHE A 100 -20.92 0.86 -7.11
C PHE A 100 -22.01 1.03 -8.17
N ALA A 101 -21.77 1.94 -9.10
CA ALA A 101 -22.59 2.10 -10.30
C ALA A 101 -21.68 2.20 -11.53
N ASP A 102 -22.27 1.97 -12.71
CA ASP A 102 -21.54 1.82 -13.99
C ASP A 102 -20.44 0.75 -13.93
N VAL A 103 -20.73 -0.38 -13.27
CA VAL A 103 -19.86 -1.56 -13.28
C VAL A 103 -20.09 -2.29 -14.60
N ARG A 104 -19.02 -2.65 -15.31
CA ARG A 104 -19.09 -3.40 -16.56
C ARG A 104 -18.78 -4.86 -16.29
N ILE A 105 -19.81 -5.69 -16.25
CA ILE A 105 -19.68 -7.14 -16.14
C ILE A 105 -19.94 -7.71 -17.54
N PRO A 106 -19.05 -8.53 -18.09
CA PRO A 106 -19.28 -9.20 -19.38
C PRO A 106 -20.63 -9.93 -19.37
N ASP A 107 -21.40 -9.77 -20.43
CA ASP A 107 -22.68 -10.44 -20.66
C ASP A 107 -23.79 -10.17 -19.63
N ILE A 108 -23.61 -9.19 -18.72
CA ILE A 108 -24.62 -8.79 -17.73
C ILE A 108 -24.82 -7.28 -17.73
N THR A 109 -26.06 -6.86 -17.98
CA THR A 109 -26.49 -5.48 -17.73
C THR A 109 -26.79 -5.32 -16.25
N CYS A 110 -26.01 -4.49 -15.55
CA CYS A 110 -26.29 -4.09 -14.18
C CYS A 110 -26.21 -2.57 -14.06
N ASN A 111 -27.09 -1.98 -13.25
CA ASN A 111 -27.01 -0.57 -12.93
C ASN A 111 -26.16 -0.36 -11.68
N GLU A 112 -26.38 -1.18 -10.66
CA GLU A 112 -25.76 -1.03 -9.34
C GLU A 112 -25.28 -2.37 -8.78
N VAL A 113 -24.11 -2.35 -8.15
CA VAL A 113 -23.55 -3.47 -7.40
C VAL A 113 -23.34 -3.03 -5.96
N LYS A 114 -23.99 -3.69 -5.01
CA LYS A 114 -23.87 -3.43 -3.57
C LYS A 114 -23.09 -4.56 -2.92
N ILE A 115 -21.94 -4.23 -2.34
CA ILE A 115 -21.08 -5.14 -1.57
C ILE A 115 -21.24 -4.80 -0.11
N THR A 116 -21.60 -5.77 0.73
CA THR A 116 -21.77 -5.58 2.17
C THR A 116 -20.91 -6.58 2.91
N ARG A 117 -19.96 -6.09 3.71
CA ARG A 117 -19.16 -6.92 4.61
C ARG A 117 -19.61 -6.71 6.04
N ILE A 118 -19.90 -7.81 6.72
CA ILE A 118 -20.46 -7.84 8.07
C ILE A 118 -19.50 -8.60 8.97
N TYR A 119 -19.21 -8.04 10.14
CA TYR A 119 -18.42 -8.70 11.16
C TYR A 119 -19.20 -8.87 12.46
N ASN A 120 -19.20 -10.08 13.02
CA ASN A 120 -19.76 -10.40 14.34
C ASN A 120 -18.65 -10.76 15.32
N THR A 121 -18.60 -10.09 16.49
CA THR A 121 -17.51 -10.26 17.46
C THR A 121 -17.61 -11.53 18.32
N ILE A 122 -18.76 -12.21 18.30
CA ILE A 122 -19.06 -13.39 19.13
C ILE A 122 -18.98 -14.70 18.32
N SER A 123 -19.35 -14.66 17.04
CA SER A 123 -19.41 -15.84 16.19
C SER A 123 -18.01 -16.36 15.79
N SER A 124 -17.89 -17.69 15.62
CA SER A 124 -16.69 -18.34 15.07
C SER A 124 -16.55 -18.18 13.55
N SER A 125 -17.65 -17.86 12.84
CA SER A 125 -17.67 -17.45 11.43
C SER A 125 -17.98 -15.95 11.36
N SER A 126 -17.02 -15.16 11.85
CA SER A 126 -17.26 -13.76 12.19
C SER A 126 -17.27 -12.82 11.01
N ASP A 127 -16.56 -13.10 9.91
CA ASP A 127 -16.44 -12.22 8.73
C ASP A 127 -17.19 -12.82 7.54
N ARG A 128 -18.21 -12.12 7.05
CA ARG A 128 -19.00 -12.50 5.87
C ARG A 128 -19.11 -11.34 4.89
N VAL A 129 -19.13 -11.66 3.61
CA VAL A 129 -19.35 -10.70 2.52
C VAL A 129 -20.57 -11.14 1.72
N GLU A 130 -21.39 -10.17 1.34
CA GLU A 130 -22.60 -10.34 0.53
C GLU A 130 -22.50 -9.39 -0.67
N VAL A 131 -22.77 -9.90 -1.87
CA VAL A 131 -22.75 -9.11 -3.12
C VAL A 131 -24.12 -9.18 -3.77
N LEU A 132 -24.72 -8.02 -4.02
CA LEU A 132 -26.03 -7.88 -4.66
C LEU A 132 -25.89 -7.07 -5.95
N ILE A 133 -26.43 -7.58 -7.05
CA ILE A 133 -26.49 -6.90 -8.34
C ILE A 133 -27.94 -6.48 -8.57
N ASP A 134 -28.18 -5.17 -8.68
CA ASP A 134 -29.51 -4.56 -8.78
C ASP A 134 -30.48 -5.02 -7.66
N GLY A 135 -29.95 -5.34 -6.48
CA GLY A 135 -30.71 -5.79 -5.31
C GLY A 135 -30.93 -7.30 -5.22
N TYR A 136 -30.43 -8.09 -6.17
CA TYR A 136 -30.58 -9.54 -6.20
C TYR A 136 -29.23 -10.26 -6.16
N THR A 137 -29.20 -11.48 -5.61
CA THR A 137 -28.07 -12.38 -5.80
C THR A 137 -28.01 -12.80 -7.27
N ASN A 138 -26.82 -12.76 -7.87
CA ASN A 138 -26.63 -13.06 -9.28
C ASN A 138 -26.13 -14.50 -9.46
N GLU A 139 -26.61 -15.18 -10.49
CA GLU A 139 -26.17 -16.54 -10.86
C GLU A 139 -24.65 -16.64 -11.02
N LEU A 140 -23.97 -15.57 -11.46
CA LEU A 140 -22.49 -15.54 -11.52
C LEU A 140 -21.85 -15.77 -10.15
N ILE A 141 -22.39 -15.18 -9.09
CA ILE A 141 -21.84 -15.32 -7.74
C ILE A 141 -22.07 -16.76 -7.27
N GLU A 142 -23.25 -17.31 -7.55
CA GLU A 142 -23.56 -18.71 -7.25
C GLU A 142 -22.65 -19.67 -8.02
N ASP A 143 -22.36 -19.38 -9.29
CA ASP A 143 -21.44 -20.14 -10.13
C ASP A 143 -20.00 -20.08 -9.62
N LEU A 144 -19.52 -18.89 -9.24
CA LEU A 144 -18.18 -18.70 -8.67
C LEU A 144 -18.02 -19.33 -7.27
N SER A 145 -19.14 -19.52 -6.56
CA SER A 145 -19.17 -20.19 -5.26
C SER A 145 -19.26 -21.72 -5.37
N LYS A 146 -19.44 -22.28 -6.57
CA LYS A 146 -19.34 -23.74 -6.79
C LYS A 146 -17.89 -24.15 -6.50
N GLU A 147 -17.71 -25.27 -5.80
CA GLU A 147 -16.40 -25.82 -5.35
C GLU A 147 -15.81 -25.30 -4.03
N ASN A 148 -16.63 -24.87 -3.05
CA ASN A 148 -16.18 -24.35 -1.74
C ASN A 148 -15.30 -23.09 -1.83
N GLN A 149 -15.36 -22.38 -2.95
CA GLN A 149 -14.66 -21.11 -3.14
C GLN A 149 -15.51 -19.96 -2.61
N GLN A 150 -14.87 -18.87 -2.17
CA GLN A 150 -15.55 -17.64 -1.78
C GLN A 150 -15.89 -16.84 -3.04
N GLY A 151 -17.02 -17.16 -3.69
CA GLY A 151 -17.39 -16.58 -4.98
C GLY A 151 -17.55 -15.07 -4.94
N GLU A 152 -17.96 -14.51 -3.79
CA GLU A 152 -18.02 -13.07 -3.55
C GLU A 152 -16.64 -12.40 -3.61
N GLU A 153 -15.62 -13.02 -3.02
CA GLU A 153 -14.24 -12.50 -3.03
C GLU A 153 -13.64 -12.55 -4.44
N ILE A 154 -13.94 -13.62 -5.20
CA ILE A 154 -13.55 -13.76 -6.60
C ILE A 154 -14.22 -12.67 -7.44
N PHE A 155 -15.51 -12.44 -7.23
CA PHE A 155 -16.26 -11.41 -7.94
C PHE A 155 -15.67 -10.02 -7.71
N ILE A 156 -15.33 -9.67 -6.45
CA ILE A 156 -14.71 -8.38 -6.13
C ILE A 156 -13.37 -8.22 -6.86
N ARG A 157 -12.53 -9.24 -6.82
CA ARG A 157 -11.20 -9.21 -7.46
C ARG A 157 -11.31 -9.07 -8.98
N ASP A 158 -12.21 -9.82 -9.61
CA ASP A 158 -12.22 -9.97 -11.07
C ASP A 158 -13.07 -8.86 -11.76
N PHE A 159 -14.11 -8.33 -11.11
CA PHE A 159 -15.05 -7.38 -11.73
C PHE A 159 -15.09 -5.98 -11.10
N ILE A 160 -14.63 -5.82 -9.86
CA ILE A 160 -14.70 -4.53 -9.16
C ILE A 160 -13.32 -3.88 -9.13
N LEU A 161 -12.40 -4.44 -8.34
CA LEU A 161 -11.07 -3.88 -8.19
C LEU A 161 -10.06 -4.96 -7.77
N PRO A 162 -9.17 -5.38 -8.69
CA PRO A 162 -8.08 -6.29 -8.36
C PRO A 162 -7.24 -5.77 -7.19
N ILE A 163 -6.82 -6.68 -6.32
CA ILE A 163 -6.12 -6.33 -5.08
C ILE A 163 -4.75 -5.69 -5.36
N GLU A 164 -4.14 -6.06 -6.49
CA GLU A 164 -2.81 -5.62 -6.91
C GLU A 164 -2.77 -4.13 -7.23
N ILE A 165 -3.90 -3.55 -7.64
CA ILE A 165 -4.03 -2.11 -7.88
C ILE A 165 -4.74 -1.35 -6.78
N ALA A 166 -5.35 -2.03 -5.81
CA ALA A 166 -6.06 -1.40 -4.71
C ALA A 166 -5.23 -0.33 -3.99
N LYS A 167 -3.91 -0.58 -3.84
CA LYS A 167 -2.95 0.37 -3.24
C LYS A 167 -2.89 1.73 -3.95
N PHE A 168 -3.16 1.76 -5.25
CA PHE A 168 -3.15 2.98 -6.06
C PHE A 168 -4.50 3.70 -6.09
N PHE A 169 -5.59 3.02 -5.72
CA PHE A 169 -6.92 3.62 -5.61
C PHE A 169 -7.19 4.11 -4.18
N PHE A 170 -6.69 3.40 -3.18
CA PHE A 170 -6.87 3.72 -1.76
C PHE A 170 -5.54 4.13 -1.12
N PHE A 171 -5.14 5.39 -1.33
CA PHE A 171 -3.91 5.94 -0.78
C PHE A 171 -4.16 7.14 0.12
N ASP A 172 -3.25 7.35 1.08
CA ASP A 172 -3.19 8.57 1.87
C ASP A 172 -2.40 9.64 1.12
N ALA A 173 -2.73 10.92 1.31
CA ALA A 173 -2.02 12.04 0.70
C ALA A 173 -0.54 12.09 1.10
N GLU A 174 -0.20 11.58 2.29
CA GLU A 174 1.20 11.41 2.74
C GLU A 174 1.98 10.38 1.87
N LYS A 175 1.27 9.44 1.22
CA LYS A 175 1.85 8.38 0.36
C LYS A 175 1.95 8.76 -1.11
N ILE A 176 1.29 9.83 -1.58
CA ILE A 176 1.51 10.34 -2.95
C ILE A 176 2.98 10.72 -3.14
N VAL A 177 3.65 11.20 -2.08
CA VAL A 177 5.07 11.53 -2.12
C VAL A 177 5.93 10.27 -2.28
N SER A 178 5.63 9.16 -1.59
CA SER A 178 6.36 7.89 -1.77
C SER A 178 6.06 7.20 -3.12
N LEU A 179 4.86 7.40 -3.66
CA LEU A 179 4.47 6.99 -5.02
C LEU A 179 5.05 7.90 -6.13
N ALA A 180 5.45 9.13 -5.81
CA ALA A 180 6.15 10.03 -6.72
C ALA A 180 7.69 9.91 -6.59
N GLU A 181 8.18 9.54 -5.41
CA GLU A 181 9.57 9.19 -5.10
C GLU A 181 9.92 7.74 -5.48
N VAL A 182 9.27 7.20 -6.52
CA VAL A 182 9.55 5.87 -7.07
C VAL A 182 10.92 5.92 -7.77
N ASN A 183 11.98 5.89 -6.97
CA ASN A 183 13.37 5.84 -7.39
C ASN A 183 13.99 4.46 -7.15
N SER A 184 13.28 3.54 -6.48
CA SER A 184 13.72 2.14 -6.35
C SER A 184 13.28 1.32 -7.56
N ASN A 185 14.23 0.67 -8.23
CA ASN A 185 13.98 -0.18 -9.40
C ASN A 185 12.95 -1.30 -9.12
N ASN A 186 12.91 -1.83 -7.90
CA ASN A 186 11.98 -2.88 -7.51
C ASN A 186 10.53 -2.38 -7.42
N GLN A 187 10.31 -1.18 -6.90
CA GLN A 187 8.97 -0.59 -6.86
C GLN A 187 8.46 -0.24 -8.25
N ARG A 188 9.31 0.25 -9.17
CA ARG A 188 8.92 0.45 -10.59
C ARG A 188 8.52 -0.84 -11.29
N ARG A 189 9.25 -1.94 -11.02
CA ARG A 189 8.92 -3.27 -11.55
C ARG A 189 7.58 -3.77 -11.02
N GLN A 190 7.34 -3.66 -9.70
CA GLN A 190 6.05 -4.01 -9.10
C GLN A 190 4.91 -3.16 -9.66
N LEU A 191 5.12 -1.86 -9.82
CA LEU A 191 4.16 -0.93 -10.41
C LEU A 191 3.81 -1.32 -11.85
N SER A 192 4.84 -1.55 -12.68
CA SER A 192 4.67 -1.95 -14.08
C SER A 192 3.93 -3.29 -14.18
N LYS A 193 4.25 -4.24 -13.31
CA LYS A 193 3.58 -5.55 -13.25
C LYS A 193 2.11 -5.40 -12.88
N ALA A 194 1.79 -4.68 -11.80
CA ALA A 194 0.40 -4.44 -11.39
C ALA A 194 -0.42 -3.73 -12.48
N TYR A 195 0.16 -2.76 -13.20
CA TYR A 195 -0.48 -2.15 -14.37
C TYR A 195 -0.69 -3.14 -15.52
N SER A 196 0.30 -3.99 -15.82
CA SER A 196 0.19 -5.03 -16.85
C SER A 196 -0.90 -6.05 -16.52
N GLU A 197 -1.10 -6.41 -15.26
CA GLU A 197 -2.15 -7.33 -14.82
C GLU A 197 -3.54 -6.74 -15.04
N VAL A 198 -3.73 -5.47 -14.65
CA VAL A 198 -5.03 -4.79 -14.77
C VAL A 198 -5.39 -4.42 -16.19
N LEU A 199 -4.40 -4.04 -17.00
CA LEU A 199 -4.62 -3.81 -18.43
C LEU A 199 -4.82 -5.13 -19.20
N GLY A 200 -4.73 -6.29 -18.53
CA GLY A 200 -4.82 -7.60 -19.15
C GLY A 200 -3.63 -7.93 -20.07
N ILE A 201 -2.55 -7.15 -19.98
CA ILE A 201 -1.31 -7.32 -20.73
C ILE A 201 -0.56 -8.57 -20.26
N GLN A 202 -0.72 -8.98 -19.00
CA GLN A 202 -0.10 -10.19 -18.45
C GLN A 202 -0.33 -11.43 -19.31
N LYS A 203 -1.55 -11.62 -19.85
CA LYS A 203 -1.85 -12.75 -20.75
C LYS A 203 -0.96 -12.76 -21.99
N TYR A 204 -0.60 -11.59 -22.50
CA TYR A 204 0.29 -11.44 -23.64
C TYR A 204 1.76 -11.60 -23.25
N GLU A 205 2.16 -11.16 -22.06
CA GLU A 205 3.51 -11.42 -21.52
C GLU A 205 3.74 -12.92 -21.29
N ASP A 206 2.78 -13.60 -20.68
CA ASP A 206 2.82 -15.05 -20.46
C ASP A 206 2.86 -15.81 -21.79
N LEU A 207 2.03 -15.40 -22.76
CA LEU A 207 2.05 -15.98 -24.10
C LEU A 207 3.40 -15.77 -24.78
N LYS A 208 3.97 -14.56 -24.69
CA LYS A 208 5.29 -14.25 -25.24
C LYS A 208 6.36 -15.15 -24.61
N SER A 209 6.38 -15.27 -23.28
CA SER A 209 7.33 -16.12 -22.56
C SER A 209 7.21 -17.59 -22.99
N ASN A 210 5.99 -18.11 -23.10
CA ASN A 210 5.74 -19.48 -23.55
C ASN A 210 6.20 -19.71 -25.00
N LEU A 211 6.01 -18.73 -25.88
CA LEU A 211 6.44 -18.81 -27.27
C LEU A 211 7.97 -18.72 -27.41
N GLU A 212 8.62 -17.88 -26.61
CA GLU A 212 10.09 -17.80 -26.54
C GLU A 212 10.68 -19.13 -26.05
N GLU A 213 10.11 -19.73 -25.01
CA GLU A 213 10.53 -21.04 -24.51
C GLU A 213 10.37 -22.14 -25.58
N LYS A 214 9.23 -22.13 -26.29
CA LYS A 214 9.02 -23.05 -27.43
C LYS A 214 10.00 -22.82 -28.56
N GLN A 215 10.28 -21.56 -28.89
CA GLN A 215 11.27 -21.20 -29.91
C GLN A 215 12.66 -21.73 -29.55
N ASP A 216 13.06 -21.58 -28.29
CA ASP A 216 14.33 -22.10 -27.79
C ASP A 216 14.35 -23.63 -27.77
N GLU A 217 13.25 -24.29 -27.44
CA GLU A 217 13.10 -25.75 -27.55
C GLU A 217 13.32 -26.22 -29.00
N TYR A 218 12.74 -25.54 -29.98
CA TYR A 218 12.93 -25.86 -31.40
C TYR A 218 14.36 -25.60 -31.87
N ARG A 219 14.97 -24.48 -31.47
CA ARG A 219 16.38 -24.17 -31.77
C ARG A 219 17.30 -25.26 -31.21
N ARG A 220 17.06 -25.72 -29.98
CA ARG A 220 17.80 -26.84 -29.37
C ARG A 220 17.61 -28.15 -30.13
N LYS A 221 16.43 -28.42 -30.70
CA LYS A 221 16.18 -29.64 -31.48
C LYS A 221 16.85 -29.61 -32.85
N SER A 222 16.97 -28.44 -33.47
CA SER A 222 17.55 -28.26 -34.81
C SER A 222 19.06 -27.93 -34.83
N ALA A 223 19.66 -27.63 -33.68
CA ALA A 223 21.06 -27.23 -33.56
C ALA A 223 22.06 -28.39 -33.76
N THR A 224 23.19 -28.08 -34.38
CA THR A 224 24.35 -28.98 -34.49
C THR A 224 25.01 -29.26 -33.12
N PRO A 225 25.81 -30.33 -32.97
CA PRO A 225 26.42 -30.69 -31.68
C PRO A 225 27.28 -29.58 -31.06
N ASP A 226 27.96 -28.78 -31.87
CA ASP A 226 28.80 -27.66 -31.42
C ASP A 226 27.95 -26.45 -30.97
N GLU A 227 26.91 -26.10 -31.74
CA GLU A 227 25.94 -25.05 -31.37
C GLU A 227 25.18 -25.39 -30.08
N LYS A 228 24.88 -26.67 -29.84
CA LYS A 228 24.30 -27.14 -28.56
C LYS A 228 25.22 -26.90 -27.37
N LYS A 229 26.53 -27.04 -27.56
CA LYS A 229 27.52 -26.81 -26.51
C LYS A 229 27.59 -25.33 -26.16
N GLU A 230 27.73 -24.46 -27.16
CA GLU A 230 27.73 -23.01 -26.94
C GLU A 230 26.43 -22.52 -26.29
N LEU A 231 25.28 -23.04 -26.72
CA LEU A 231 23.98 -22.66 -26.16
C LEU A 231 23.84 -23.09 -24.68
N ASN A 232 24.32 -24.28 -24.32
CA ASN A 232 24.33 -24.74 -22.94
C ASN A 232 25.28 -23.90 -22.08
N ASP A 233 26.46 -23.54 -22.60
CA ASP A 233 27.42 -22.70 -21.90
C ASP A 233 26.86 -21.27 -21.69
N LEU A 234 26.19 -20.70 -22.70
CA LEU A 234 25.48 -19.43 -22.58
C LEU A 234 24.35 -19.48 -21.55
N HIS A 235 23.56 -20.55 -21.55
CA HIS A 235 22.51 -20.73 -20.52
C HIS A 235 23.09 -20.84 -19.12
N ALA A 236 24.19 -21.59 -18.95
CA ALA A 236 24.86 -21.70 -17.66
C ALA A 236 25.40 -20.34 -17.19
N ASN A 237 25.93 -19.53 -18.10
CA ASN A 237 26.38 -18.17 -17.80
C ASN A 237 25.21 -17.24 -17.43
N ILE A 238 24.07 -17.34 -18.12
CA ILE A 238 22.86 -16.57 -17.81
C ILE A 238 22.34 -16.93 -16.42
N GLU A 239 22.24 -18.22 -16.10
CA GLU A 239 21.79 -18.67 -14.78
C GLU A 239 22.76 -18.25 -13.68
N LYS A 240 24.07 -18.34 -13.93
CA LYS A 240 25.09 -17.83 -12.99
C LYS A 240 24.95 -16.32 -12.77
N ALA A 241 24.77 -15.54 -13.84
CA ALA A 241 24.58 -14.11 -13.74
C ALA A 241 23.29 -13.73 -13.00
N LYS A 242 22.21 -14.51 -13.17
CA LYS A 242 20.96 -14.32 -12.41
C LYS A 242 21.17 -14.56 -10.91
N ILE A 243 21.86 -15.64 -10.54
CA ILE A 243 22.20 -15.93 -9.14
C ILE A 243 23.06 -14.80 -8.56
N GLU A 244 24.06 -14.31 -9.31
CA GLU A 244 24.88 -13.17 -8.89
C GLU A 244 24.02 -11.91 -8.67
N ILE A 245 23.08 -11.60 -9.56
CA ILE A 245 22.14 -10.48 -9.38
C ILE A 245 21.32 -10.65 -8.11
N GLU A 246 20.77 -11.83 -7.87
CA GLU A 246 19.94 -12.13 -6.69
C GLU A 246 20.73 -11.96 -5.40
N THR A 247 21.98 -12.46 -5.35
CA THR A 247 22.87 -12.26 -4.19
C THR A 247 23.26 -10.79 -3.97
N LEU A 248 23.44 -10.01 -5.05
CA LEU A 248 23.73 -8.59 -4.94
C LEU A 248 22.52 -7.79 -4.45
N ASP A 249 21.31 -8.16 -4.88
CA ASP A 249 20.08 -7.54 -4.40
C ASP A 249 19.86 -7.83 -2.89
N GLU A 250 20.13 -9.05 -2.42
CA GLU A 250 20.13 -9.38 -0.99
C GLU A 250 21.12 -8.53 -0.20
N GLN A 251 22.36 -8.39 -0.69
CA GLN A 251 23.38 -7.55 -0.06
C GLN A 251 22.98 -6.07 -0.01
N ILE A 252 22.34 -5.56 -1.07
CA ILE A 252 21.84 -4.18 -1.12
C ILE A 252 20.78 -3.98 -0.04
N ASP A 253 19.87 -4.93 0.16
CA ASP A 253 18.82 -4.81 1.16
C ASP A 253 19.35 -4.95 2.59
N GLU A 254 20.35 -5.80 2.84
CA GLU A 254 21.10 -5.84 4.10
C GLU A 254 21.77 -4.49 4.40
N LEU A 255 22.51 -3.94 3.43
CA LEU A 255 23.18 -2.64 3.59
C LEU A 255 22.20 -1.48 3.82
N LYS A 256 21.03 -1.50 3.17
CA LYS A 256 19.95 -0.52 3.46
C LYS A 256 19.43 -0.68 4.88
N HIS A 257 19.27 -1.91 5.36
CA HIS A 257 18.82 -2.17 6.72
C HIS A 257 19.84 -1.63 7.73
N GLU A 258 21.13 -1.91 7.53
CA GLU A 258 22.22 -1.37 8.36
C GLU A 258 22.25 0.16 8.33
N LYS A 259 22.11 0.77 7.14
CA LYS A 259 22.05 2.23 6.99
C LYS A 259 20.92 2.83 7.83
N ASN A 260 19.71 2.27 7.74
CA ASN A 260 18.56 2.76 8.50
C ASN A 260 18.74 2.58 10.02
N GLN A 261 19.38 1.49 10.45
CA GLN A 261 19.72 1.31 11.87
C GLN A 261 20.72 2.38 12.34
N LYS A 262 21.79 2.63 11.57
CA LYS A 262 22.80 3.64 11.89
C LYS A 262 22.23 5.05 11.89
N GLU A 263 21.31 5.37 10.97
CA GLU A 263 20.61 6.67 10.96
C GLU A 263 19.74 6.85 12.21
N LYS A 264 19.02 5.81 12.66
CA LYS A 264 18.28 5.86 13.94
C LYS A 264 19.20 6.01 15.14
N GLU A 265 20.31 5.28 15.19
CA GLU A 265 21.32 5.43 16.24
C GLU A 265 21.87 6.87 16.27
N ALA A 266 22.15 7.45 15.10
CA ALA A 266 22.61 8.83 14.98
C ALA A 266 21.55 9.83 15.47
N GLU A 267 20.28 9.64 15.11
CA GLU A 267 19.18 10.46 15.62
C GLU A 267 19.03 10.35 17.14
N ASP A 268 19.12 9.14 17.70
CA ASP A 268 19.02 8.92 19.15
C ASP A 268 20.19 9.56 19.90
N ILE A 269 21.41 9.45 19.35
CA ILE A 269 22.59 10.14 19.88
C ILE A 269 22.38 11.66 19.78
N GLN A 270 21.88 12.18 18.67
CA GLN A 270 21.59 13.61 18.51
C GLN A 270 20.54 14.09 19.52
N ARG A 271 19.46 13.32 19.74
CA ARG A 271 18.46 13.62 20.77
C ARG A 271 19.04 13.59 22.18
N ARG A 272 19.93 12.64 22.49
CA ARG A 272 20.67 12.60 23.76
C ARG A 272 21.60 13.79 23.90
N LEU A 273 22.26 14.20 22.83
CA LEU A 273 23.17 15.36 22.81
C LEU A 273 22.40 16.67 23.02
N ILE A 274 21.20 16.80 22.45
CA ILE A 274 20.28 17.91 22.72
C ILE A 274 19.85 17.89 24.20
N ARG A 275 19.44 16.74 24.74
CA ARG A 275 19.04 16.61 26.17
C ARG A 275 20.17 16.87 27.16
N GLU A 276 21.40 16.43 26.87
CA GLU A 276 22.56 16.75 27.72
C GLU A 276 23.02 18.21 27.51
N GLY A 277 22.84 18.75 26.30
CA GLY A 277 23.05 20.16 25.97
C GLY A 277 22.04 21.11 26.63
N GLU A 278 20.84 20.63 26.98
CA GLU A 278 19.82 21.35 27.76
C GLU A 278 20.24 21.68 29.21
N LYS A 279 21.40 21.20 29.68
CA LYS A 279 22.04 21.77 30.89
C LYS A 279 22.63 23.17 30.68
N MET A 280 22.66 23.66 29.43
CA MET A 280 23.04 25.02 29.06
C MET A 280 21.77 25.74 28.58
N THR A 281 21.44 26.88 29.18
CA THR A 281 20.21 27.62 28.83
C THR A 281 20.30 28.15 27.39
N LEU A 282 19.16 28.20 26.68
CA LEU A 282 19.07 28.77 25.31
C LEU A 282 19.73 30.16 25.19
N ASP A 283 19.71 30.95 26.27
CA ASP A 283 20.38 32.26 26.36
C ASP A 283 21.91 32.16 26.40
N GLU A 284 22.48 31.16 27.06
CA GLU A 284 23.93 30.93 27.10
C GLU A 284 24.46 30.45 25.75
N LEU A 285 23.68 29.63 25.03
CA LEU A 285 24.03 29.16 23.69
C LEU A 285 24.01 30.30 22.67
N ASN A 286 23.06 31.23 22.78
CA ASN A 286 23.03 32.43 21.93
C ASN A 286 24.20 33.36 22.25
N LYS A 287 24.54 33.58 23.53
CA LYS A 287 25.73 34.37 23.92
C LYS A 287 27.03 33.80 23.36
N LEU A 288 27.21 32.48 23.44
CA LEU A 288 28.42 31.83 22.90
C LEU A 288 28.49 31.90 21.37
N LYS A 289 27.35 31.82 20.67
CA LYS A 289 27.30 32.04 19.21
C LYS A 289 27.65 33.48 18.83
N ASP A 290 27.17 34.46 19.58
CA ASP A 290 27.49 35.86 19.36
C ASP A 290 29.00 36.12 19.63
N GLU A 291 29.54 35.53 20.68
CA GLU A 291 30.96 35.63 21.02
C GLU A 291 31.86 34.95 19.98
N GLN A 292 31.43 33.80 19.43
CA GLN A 292 32.11 33.14 18.33
C GLN A 292 32.14 34.01 17.06
N ALA A 293 31.00 34.64 16.71
CA ALA A 293 30.92 35.53 15.56
C ALA A 293 31.81 36.79 15.72
N GLU A 294 31.91 37.34 16.93
CA GLU A 294 32.84 38.43 17.23
C GLU A 294 34.31 38.01 17.07
N LEU A 295 34.68 36.84 17.59
CA LEU A 295 36.05 36.33 17.52
C LEU A 295 36.47 36.03 16.08
N ASP A 296 35.57 35.49 15.26
CA ASP A 296 35.84 35.27 13.83
C ASP A 296 36.00 36.57 13.06
N ARG A 297 35.22 37.62 13.37
CA ARG A 297 35.44 38.96 12.81
C ARG A 297 36.78 39.55 13.23
N LYS A 298 37.16 39.41 14.51
CA LYS A 298 38.47 39.86 15.01
C LYS A 298 39.61 39.11 14.31
N LYS A 299 39.46 37.80 14.12
CA LYS A 299 40.42 36.96 13.40
C LYS A 299 40.60 37.40 11.95
N LEU A 300 39.49 37.62 11.22
CA LEU A 300 39.52 38.12 9.85
C LEU A 300 40.19 39.50 9.76
N ASN A 301 39.85 40.42 10.66
CA ASN A 301 40.44 41.76 10.69
C ASN A 301 41.94 41.73 11.05
N ILE A 302 42.36 40.84 11.95
CA ILE A 302 43.78 40.60 12.25
C ILE A 302 44.49 39.97 11.05
N GLN A 303 43.86 39.04 10.33
CA GLN A 303 44.42 38.43 9.12
C GLN A 303 44.58 39.44 7.97
N ASP A 304 43.60 40.33 7.79
CA ASP A 304 43.68 41.41 6.80
C ASP A 304 44.77 42.43 7.18
N ARG A 305 44.84 42.83 8.45
CA ARG A 305 45.95 43.67 8.96
C ARG A 305 47.32 43.01 8.82
N LEU A 306 47.40 41.69 8.94
CA LEU A 306 48.65 40.97 8.74
C LEU A 306 49.06 41.00 7.27
N LYS A 307 48.11 40.84 6.34
CA LYS A 307 48.35 40.98 4.90
C LYS A 307 48.87 42.37 4.52
N ASP A 308 48.27 43.43 5.06
CA ASP A 308 48.70 44.81 4.81
C ASP A 308 50.10 45.14 5.35
N PHE A 309 50.65 44.31 6.26
CA PHE A 309 52.01 44.46 6.79
C PHE A 309 53.07 43.68 6.00
N PHE A 310 52.65 42.77 5.11
CA PHE A 310 53.54 41.95 4.28
C PHE A 310 53.63 42.40 2.81
N ASP A 311 52.81 43.37 2.40
CA ASP A 311 52.96 44.16 1.16
C ASP A 311 53.71 45.49 1.43
#